data_AF-A0A523WJ76-F1
#
_entry.id   AF-A0A523WJ76-F1
#
_cell.length_a   1.000
_cell.length_b   1.000
_cell.length_c   1.000
_cell.angle_alpha   90.00
_cell.angle_beta   90.00
_cell.angle_gamma   90.00
#
_symmetry.space_group_name_H-M   'P 1'
#
loop_
_entity.id
_entity.type
_entity.pdbx_description
1 polymer ?
#
loop_
_entity_poly.entity_id
_entity_poly.type
_entity_poly.pdbx_seq_one_letter_code
_entity_poly.pdbx_strand_id
1 'polypeptide(L)'
;QHFDRDPRGLWLPECAYRPGYKWKPPVASVLGEEPYMRKGVEEFLSENGLDYFFIDSALLKGGKAIGVYLDRFEALQKLWGQFEKQFQPREELKERTPREVYLVGSAEGKKPVAIFTRDPDTGLQVWSGEWGYPGDGNYLDFHKKHWPGGHRYWKVTSPKSDLGEKEVYIPENAQSRIPENAGHFKHMIKELLKKHHDSTGRKGILCAPFDSELFGHWWFEGPQFLKSVLKYIHDDPELELTTCSKFLDEAQPTQTLSIPEGSWGEGGYHYIWLNEWTEWTWKHIYEDELRMQNLAREFKDNMDTNLQDILKQAARELLLLSASDWQFLISTWAARDYAEMRLAQHHADFNRLADMVERYGHGEHVDEGEWTFLGDCKRRDAVFPDIKMEWFAEVEFPPR
;
A
#
# COMPACT_ATOMS: atom_id res chain seq x y z
N GLN A 1 -3.04 -2.81 -20.27
CA GLN A 1 -3.70 -1.64 -20.87
C GLN A 1 -2.75 -0.45 -21.05
N HIS A 2 -2.19 0.13 -19.99
CA HIS A 2 -1.45 1.41 -20.10
C HIS A 2 0.02 1.31 -20.51
N PHE A 3 0.68 0.17 -20.29
CA PHE A 3 2.14 0.03 -20.46
C PHE A 3 2.57 -0.98 -21.54
N ASP A 4 1.62 -1.56 -22.27
CA ASP A 4 1.84 -2.52 -23.37
C ASP A 4 2.78 -3.71 -23.03
N ARG A 5 2.77 -4.13 -21.77
CA ARG A 5 3.50 -5.30 -21.26
C ARG A 5 2.87 -5.77 -19.96
N ASP A 6 3.07 -7.04 -19.66
CA ASP A 6 2.62 -7.60 -18.39
C ASP A 6 3.51 -7.11 -17.23
N PRO A 7 2.92 -6.76 -16.08
CA PRO A 7 3.69 -6.40 -14.91
C PRO A 7 4.45 -7.63 -14.38
N ARG A 8 5.71 -7.44 -13.98
CA ARG A 8 6.48 -8.48 -13.28
C ARG A 8 6.46 -8.32 -11.76
N GLY A 9 6.13 -7.14 -11.26
CA GLY A 9 6.13 -6.84 -9.84
C GLY A 9 4.86 -6.17 -9.38
N LEU A 10 4.52 -6.36 -8.11
CA LEU A 10 3.36 -5.73 -7.48
C LEU A 10 3.75 -5.04 -6.18
N TRP A 11 3.29 -3.81 -6.01
CA TRP A 11 3.22 -3.19 -4.70
C TRP A 11 1.95 -3.71 -4.01
N LEU A 12 2.09 -4.57 -3.01
CA LEU A 12 0.95 -4.94 -2.18
C LEU A 12 0.46 -3.68 -1.46
N PRO A 13 -0.84 -3.38 -1.45
CA PRO A 13 -1.39 -2.29 -0.65
C PRO A 13 -0.85 -2.41 0.78
N GLU A 14 -0.15 -1.36 1.22
CA GLU A 14 0.40 -1.26 2.56
C GLU A 14 1.46 -2.33 2.93
N CYS A 15 2.10 -2.93 1.92
CA CYS A 15 2.92 -4.14 2.07
C CYS A 15 2.19 -5.23 2.89
N ALA A 16 0.85 -5.25 2.88
CA ALA A 16 0.05 -6.15 3.69
C ALA A 16 0.10 -7.55 3.10
N TYR A 17 0.71 -8.47 3.85
CA TYR A 17 0.96 -9.84 3.42
C TYR A 17 0.38 -10.82 4.43
N ARG A 18 -0.16 -11.94 3.93
CA ARG A 18 -0.60 -13.08 4.72
C ARG A 18 -0.22 -14.39 4.01
N PRO A 19 0.43 -15.36 4.69
CA PRO A 19 0.68 -16.69 4.13
C PRO A 19 -0.60 -17.53 4.12
N GLY A 20 -0.61 -18.66 3.40
CA GLY A 20 -1.74 -19.59 3.42
C GLY A 20 -1.96 -20.24 4.80
N TYR A 21 -3.16 -20.13 5.36
CA TYR A 21 -3.55 -20.80 6.61
C TYR A 21 -5.10 -20.84 6.78
N LYS A 22 -5.58 -21.52 7.83
CA LYS A 22 -7.00 -21.52 8.22
C LYS A 22 -7.39 -20.17 8.81
N TRP A 23 -7.92 -19.29 7.98
CA TRP A 23 -8.28 -17.93 8.36
C TRP A 23 -9.68 -17.87 8.94
N LYS A 24 -9.82 -17.15 10.05
CA LYS A 24 -11.11 -16.78 10.65
C LYS A 24 -11.38 -15.30 10.33
N PRO A 25 -12.59 -14.94 9.87
CA PRO A 25 -12.98 -13.54 9.76
C PRO A 25 -12.74 -12.78 11.06
N PRO A 26 -12.03 -11.64 11.04
CA PRO A 26 -11.73 -10.89 12.25
C PRO A 26 -12.95 -10.15 12.82
N VAL A 27 -14.03 -10.09 12.06
CA VAL A 27 -15.27 -9.40 12.39
C VAL A 27 -16.44 -10.36 12.15
N ALA A 28 -17.37 -10.43 13.10
CA ALA A 28 -18.61 -11.18 12.95
C ALA A 28 -19.38 -10.66 11.73
N SER A 29 -19.63 -11.54 10.75
CA SER A 29 -20.16 -11.20 9.43
C SER A 29 -20.84 -12.42 8.78
N VAL A 30 -21.36 -12.23 7.56
CA VAL A 30 -21.98 -13.29 6.74
C VAL A 30 -21.05 -14.46 6.42
N LEU A 31 -19.73 -14.28 6.56
CA LEU A 31 -18.73 -15.33 6.33
C LEU A 31 -18.69 -16.38 7.45
N GLY A 32 -19.39 -16.16 8.56
CA GLY A 32 -19.41 -17.04 9.72
C GLY A 32 -18.15 -16.97 10.57
N GLU A 33 -18.05 -17.85 11.56
CA GLU A 33 -16.94 -17.85 12.54
C GLU A 33 -15.98 -19.02 12.39
N GLU A 34 -16.30 -20.00 11.54
CA GLU A 34 -15.51 -21.20 11.37
C GLU A 34 -14.25 -20.90 10.52
N PRO A 35 -13.04 -21.21 11.01
CA PRO A 35 -11.82 -21.01 10.24
C PRO A 35 -11.78 -21.90 8.99
N TYR A 36 -11.49 -21.31 7.83
CA TYR A 36 -11.36 -22.04 6.57
C TYR A 36 -10.04 -21.73 5.87
N MET A 37 -9.54 -22.66 5.05
CA MET A 37 -8.27 -22.43 4.34
C MET A 37 -8.41 -21.29 3.33
N ARG A 38 -7.55 -20.28 3.47
CA ARG A 38 -7.35 -19.25 2.45
C ARG A 38 -5.94 -19.32 1.90
N LYS A 39 -5.82 -19.17 0.59
CA LYS A 39 -4.55 -19.05 -0.12
C LYS A 39 -3.67 -17.97 0.48
N GLY A 40 -2.35 -18.15 0.45
CA GLY A 40 -1.41 -17.07 0.69
C GLY A 40 -1.50 -15.99 -0.37
N VAL A 41 -1.13 -14.76 -0.03
CA VAL A 41 -1.10 -13.64 -0.98
C VAL A 41 -0.19 -13.97 -2.18
N GLU A 42 0.97 -14.57 -1.92
CA GLU A 42 1.94 -15.00 -2.92
C GLU A 42 1.39 -16.03 -3.90
N GLU A 43 0.38 -16.82 -3.51
CA GLU A 43 -0.28 -17.75 -4.43
C GLU A 43 -1.06 -17.00 -5.51
N PHE A 44 -1.78 -15.94 -5.16
CA PHE A 44 -2.48 -15.10 -6.13
C PHE A 44 -1.49 -14.41 -7.07
N LEU A 45 -0.34 -13.97 -6.55
CA LEU A 45 0.71 -13.35 -7.37
C LEU A 45 1.28 -14.36 -8.38
N SER A 46 1.61 -15.57 -7.90
CA SER A 46 2.13 -16.66 -8.74
C SER A 46 1.17 -17.03 -9.87
N GLU A 47 -0.13 -17.16 -9.56
CA GLU A 47 -1.18 -17.49 -10.53
C GLU A 47 -1.36 -16.43 -11.62
N ASN A 48 -1.06 -15.17 -11.30
CA ASN A 48 -1.16 -14.03 -12.21
C ASN A 48 0.19 -13.67 -12.86
N GLY A 49 1.19 -14.55 -12.77
CA GLY A 49 2.49 -14.37 -13.44
C GLY A 49 3.36 -13.26 -12.85
N LEU A 50 3.09 -12.83 -11.61
CA LEU A 50 3.89 -11.84 -10.90
C LEU A 50 5.11 -12.51 -10.26
N ASP A 51 6.28 -11.93 -10.47
CA ASP A 51 7.57 -12.48 -10.06
C ASP A 51 8.01 -11.97 -8.69
N TYR A 52 7.60 -10.77 -8.28
CA TYR A 52 8.04 -10.20 -7.01
C TYR A 52 7.08 -9.18 -6.39
N PHE A 53 7.25 -8.96 -5.09
CA PHE A 53 6.60 -7.89 -4.32
C PHE A 53 7.50 -7.36 -3.20
N PHE A 54 6.98 -6.42 -2.41
CA PHE A 54 7.71 -5.73 -1.35
C PHE A 54 7.12 -6.02 0.04
N ILE A 55 7.99 -6.14 1.04
CA ILE A 55 7.62 -6.31 2.45
C ILE A 55 8.37 -5.35 3.37
N ASP A 56 7.84 -5.14 4.57
CA ASP A 56 8.56 -4.44 5.62
C ASP A 56 9.66 -5.32 6.27
N SER A 57 10.71 -4.67 6.77
CA SER A 57 11.84 -5.33 7.45
C SER A 57 11.42 -6.22 8.61
N ALA A 58 10.35 -5.86 9.36
CA ALA A 58 9.89 -6.66 10.49
C ALA A 58 9.34 -8.04 10.08
N LEU A 59 8.78 -8.18 8.87
CA LEU A 59 8.31 -9.47 8.36
C LEU A 59 9.48 -10.40 8.03
N LEU A 60 10.61 -9.83 7.60
CA LEU A 60 11.81 -10.60 7.28
C LEU A 60 12.57 -11.03 8.55
N LYS A 61 12.85 -10.05 9.43
CA LYS A 61 13.77 -10.20 10.56
C LYS A 61 13.10 -10.57 11.88
N GLY A 62 11.81 -10.36 12.05
CA GLY A 62 11.26 -10.18 13.40
C GLY A 62 11.64 -8.81 13.96
N GLY A 63 11.49 -8.61 15.27
CA GLY A 63 11.65 -7.30 15.91
C GLY A 63 10.40 -6.42 15.85
N LYS A 64 10.55 -5.14 16.23
CA LYS A 64 9.48 -4.13 16.16
C LYS A 64 9.46 -3.49 14.76
N ALA A 65 8.28 -3.33 14.18
CA ALA A 65 8.12 -2.58 12.94
C ALA A 65 8.51 -1.11 13.13
N ILE A 66 9.22 -0.54 12.16
CA ILE A 66 9.49 0.90 12.12
C ILE A 66 8.27 1.56 11.51
N GLY A 67 7.33 1.93 12.38
CA GLY A 67 6.10 2.61 12.04
C GLY A 67 6.34 3.85 11.19
N VAL A 68 5.62 3.93 10.06
CA VAL A 68 5.73 5.02 9.09
C VAL A 68 4.86 6.23 9.50
N TYR A 69 3.80 5.98 10.27
CA TYR A 69 2.71 6.92 10.47
C TYR A 69 2.65 7.55 11.88
N LEU A 70 3.20 6.90 12.91
CA LEU A 70 3.15 7.38 14.31
C LEU A 70 3.60 8.83 14.50
N ASP A 71 4.72 9.21 13.88
CA ASP A 71 5.29 10.56 14.04
C ASP A 71 4.45 11.64 13.34
N ARG A 72 3.52 11.25 12.45
CA ARG A 72 2.73 12.17 11.62
C ARG A 72 1.31 12.38 12.11
N PHE A 73 0.75 11.47 12.92
CA PHE A 73 -0.66 11.50 13.31
C PHE A 73 -0.83 11.37 14.83
N GLU A 74 -1.17 12.48 15.51
CA GLU A 74 -1.39 12.51 16.97
C GLU A 74 -2.50 11.56 17.44
N ALA A 75 -3.57 11.41 16.63
CA ALA A 75 -4.66 10.48 16.93
C ALA A 75 -4.15 9.02 16.96
N LEU A 76 -3.20 8.70 16.08
CA LEU A 76 -2.60 7.39 16.00
C LEU A 76 -1.72 7.09 17.20
N GLN A 77 -1.00 8.09 17.73
CA GLN A 77 -0.21 7.94 18.96
C GLN A 77 -1.09 7.57 20.17
N LYS A 78 -2.27 8.20 20.29
CA LYS A 78 -3.24 7.90 21.36
C LYS A 78 -3.83 6.50 21.23
N LEU A 79 -4.19 6.10 20.01
CA LEU A 79 -4.74 4.78 19.71
C LEU A 79 -3.70 3.68 19.97
N TRP A 80 -2.45 3.89 19.54
CA TRP A 80 -1.34 2.96 19.71
C TRP A 80 -0.97 2.72 21.19
N GLY A 81 -1.02 3.76 22.04
CA GLY A 81 -0.74 3.61 23.47
C GLY A 81 -1.65 2.62 24.21
N GLN A 82 -2.83 2.32 23.65
CA GLN A 82 -3.72 1.28 24.19
C GLN A 82 -3.35 -0.12 23.69
N PHE A 83 -2.84 -0.24 22.46
CA PHE A 83 -2.52 -1.51 21.80
C PHE A 83 -1.11 -2.02 22.08
N GLU A 84 -0.15 -1.13 22.36
CA GLU A 84 1.25 -1.50 22.68
C GLU A 84 1.33 -2.49 23.85
N LYS A 85 0.38 -2.44 24.79
CA LYS A 85 0.30 -3.37 25.93
C LYS A 85 0.06 -4.82 25.54
N GLN A 86 -0.47 -5.07 24.33
CA GLN A 86 -0.77 -6.40 23.80
C GLN A 86 0.23 -6.83 22.72
N PHE A 87 1.06 -5.90 22.22
CA PHE A 87 2.05 -6.18 21.19
C PHE A 87 3.32 -6.79 21.80
N GLN A 88 3.67 -8.01 21.39
CA GLN A 88 4.96 -8.63 21.70
C GLN A 88 5.83 -8.66 20.44
N PRO A 89 6.97 -7.92 20.42
CA PRO A 89 7.91 -8.00 19.31
C PRO A 89 8.41 -9.42 19.12
N ARG A 90 8.53 -9.87 17.86
CA ARG A 90 9.10 -11.18 17.54
C ARG A 90 10.61 -11.17 17.80
N GLU A 91 11.18 -12.33 18.13
CA GLU A 91 12.63 -12.48 18.23
C GLU A 91 13.30 -12.18 16.89
N GLU A 92 14.45 -11.49 16.93
CA GLU A 92 15.19 -11.11 15.73
C GLU A 92 16.01 -12.29 15.16
N LEU A 93 15.74 -12.62 13.90
CA LEU A 93 16.46 -13.61 13.10
C LEU A 93 17.67 -12.95 12.42
N LYS A 94 18.83 -13.01 13.08
CA LYS A 94 20.07 -12.34 12.65
C LYS A 94 20.65 -12.83 11.31
N GLU A 95 20.25 -14.02 10.86
CA GLU A 95 20.71 -14.62 9.60
C GLU A 95 20.03 -14.03 8.36
N ARG A 96 18.92 -13.28 8.53
CA ARG A 96 18.17 -12.68 7.42
C ARG A 96 18.50 -11.21 7.28
N THR A 97 18.75 -10.76 6.06
CA THR A 97 19.15 -9.38 5.75
C THR A 97 18.24 -8.78 4.68
N PRO A 98 17.75 -7.54 4.81
CA PRO A 98 16.95 -6.91 3.77
C PRO A 98 17.77 -6.55 2.51
N ARG A 99 19.06 -6.91 2.51
CA ARG A 99 19.99 -6.69 1.40
C ARG A 99 20.09 -7.85 0.43
N GLU A 100 19.29 -8.89 0.64
CA GLU A 100 19.14 -10.04 -0.24
C GLU A 100 17.68 -10.19 -0.66
N VAL A 101 17.48 -10.88 -1.78
CA VAL A 101 16.16 -11.26 -2.27
C VAL A 101 15.90 -12.70 -1.88
N TYR A 102 14.74 -12.94 -1.30
CA TYR A 102 14.29 -14.26 -0.92
C TYR A 102 13.08 -14.68 -1.73
N LEU A 103 12.78 -15.97 -1.75
CA LEU A 103 11.58 -16.52 -2.34
C LEU A 103 10.56 -16.86 -1.25
N VAL A 104 9.28 -16.72 -1.55
CA VAL A 104 8.16 -17.22 -0.72
C VAL A 104 7.25 -18.09 -1.58
N GLY A 105 6.69 -19.12 -0.96
CA GLY A 105 5.73 -20.01 -1.60
C GLY A 105 5.15 -20.98 -0.58
N SER A 106 3.82 -21.03 -0.49
CA SER A 106 3.11 -21.90 0.47
C SER A 106 2.50 -23.15 -0.18
N ALA A 107 2.34 -23.18 -1.51
CA ALA A 107 1.65 -24.26 -2.22
C ALA A 107 2.58 -25.07 -3.14
N GLU A 108 2.45 -26.39 -3.05
CA GLU A 108 3.16 -27.32 -3.92
C GLU A 108 2.72 -27.15 -5.38
N GLY A 109 3.69 -27.13 -6.31
CA GLY A 109 3.45 -26.97 -7.74
C GLY A 109 3.26 -25.52 -8.23
N LYS A 110 3.26 -24.51 -7.34
CA LYS A 110 3.26 -23.10 -7.74
C LYS A 110 4.68 -22.53 -7.83
N LYS A 111 4.87 -21.58 -8.75
CA LYS A 111 6.12 -20.84 -8.86
C LYS A 111 6.29 -19.97 -7.61
N PRO A 112 7.41 -20.05 -6.89
CA PRO A 112 7.66 -19.14 -5.77
C PRO A 112 7.81 -17.69 -6.26
N VAL A 113 7.43 -16.74 -5.41
CA VAL A 113 7.45 -15.31 -5.70
C VAL A 113 8.58 -14.66 -4.88
N ALA A 114 9.35 -13.77 -5.48
CA ALA A 114 10.44 -13.10 -4.81
C ALA A 114 9.97 -11.94 -3.92
N ILE A 115 10.69 -11.70 -2.82
CA ILE A 115 10.44 -10.59 -1.90
C ILE A 115 11.63 -9.65 -1.87
N PHE A 116 11.35 -8.36 -2.06
CA PHE A 116 12.26 -7.27 -1.75
C PHE A 116 11.86 -6.65 -0.42
N THR A 117 12.83 -6.34 0.43
CA THR A 117 12.55 -5.87 1.79
C THR A 117 12.91 -4.39 1.91
N ARG A 118 12.01 -3.60 2.48
CA ARG A 118 12.27 -2.20 2.83
C ARG A 118 13.51 -2.10 3.70
N ASP A 119 14.47 -1.31 3.27
CA ASP A 119 15.69 -1.04 4.01
C ASP A 119 15.40 -0.11 5.21
N PRO A 120 15.65 -0.55 6.45
CA PRO A 120 15.22 0.18 7.64
C PRO A 120 16.07 1.43 7.88
N ASP A 121 17.37 1.36 7.56
CA ASP A 121 18.34 2.44 7.80
C ASP A 121 18.06 3.64 6.89
N THR A 122 17.92 3.40 5.58
CA THR A 122 17.56 4.45 4.61
C THR A 122 16.11 4.91 4.78
N GLY A 123 15.20 4.02 5.18
CA GLY A 123 13.84 4.37 5.54
C GLY A 123 13.80 5.41 6.65
N LEU A 124 14.45 5.14 7.79
CA LEU A 124 14.51 6.04 8.94
C LEU A 124 15.15 7.38 8.58
N GLN A 125 16.24 7.37 7.81
CA GLN A 125 17.00 8.56 7.44
C GLN A 125 16.20 9.57 6.59
N VAL A 126 15.16 9.12 5.89
CA VAL A 126 14.29 10.00 5.10
C VAL A 126 12.95 10.24 5.80
N TRP A 127 12.36 9.23 6.44
CA TRP A 127 11.01 9.34 7.03
C TRP A 127 10.97 10.02 8.40
N SER A 128 12.06 10.01 9.17
CA SER A 128 12.06 10.60 10.52
C SER A 128 11.76 12.10 10.45
N GLY A 129 10.70 12.55 11.14
CA GLY A 129 10.38 13.98 11.25
C GLY A 129 11.39 14.76 12.09
N GLU A 130 12.10 14.10 12.99
CA GLU A 130 13.10 14.72 13.86
C GLU A 130 14.52 14.73 13.26
N TRP A 131 14.93 13.62 12.63
CA TRP A 131 16.31 13.39 12.20
C TRP A 131 16.47 13.22 10.69
N GLY A 132 15.35 13.15 9.96
CA GLY A 132 15.34 12.93 8.52
C GLY A 132 15.58 14.22 7.73
N TYR A 133 16.04 14.06 6.49
CA TYR A 133 16.33 15.20 5.61
C TYR A 133 15.17 16.18 5.43
N PRO A 134 13.89 15.75 5.31
CA PRO A 134 12.76 16.68 5.19
C PRO A 134 12.63 17.68 6.34
N GLY A 135 13.17 17.36 7.52
CA GLY A 135 13.16 18.23 8.70
C GLY A 135 14.26 19.32 8.70
N ASP A 136 15.11 19.41 7.67
CA ASP A 136 16.15 20.43 7.59
C ASP A 136 15.54 21.84 7.67
N GLY A 137 16.08 22.66 8.57
CA GLY A 137 15.58 24.01 8.84
C GLY A 137 15.57 24.94 7.63
N ASN A 138 16.27 24.61 6.54
CA ASN A 138 16.30 25.39 5.29
C ASN A 138 15.26 24.97 4.25
N TYR A 139 14.62 23.81 4.40
CA TYR A 139 13.61 23.32 3.47
C TYR A 139 12.25 23.99 3.69
N LEU A 140 11.41 23.96 2.65
CA LEU A 140 10.10 24.60 2.66
C LEU A 140 9.18 23.92 3.69
N ASP A 141 8.61 24.69 4.60
CA ASP A 141 7.65 24.19 5.59
C ASP A 141 6.32 23.85 4.92
N PHE A 142 5.84 22.62 5.15
CA PHE A 142 4.60 22.14 4.57
C PHE A 142 3.35 22.77 5.20
N HIS A 143 3.40 23.04 6.51
CA HIS A 143 2.24 23.33 7.33
C HIS A 143 1.91 24.83 7.36
N LYS A 144 2.91 25.71 7.28
CA LYS A 144 2.68 27.17 7.29
C LYS A 144 2.24 27.69 5.92
N LYS A 145 0.96 28.03 5.83
CA LYS A 145 0.32 28.51 4.60
C LYS A 145 -0.12 29.97 4.74
N HIS A 146 0.08 30.74 3.68
CA HIS A 146 -0.34 32.13 3.57
C HIS A 146 -1.81 32.21 3.18
N TRP A 147 -2.57 33.07 3.87
CA TRP A 147 -3.94 33.40 3.51
C TRP A 147 -4.02 34.79 2.85
N PRO A 148 -4.75 34.96 1.73
CA PRO A 148 -5.44 33.92 0.95
C PRO A 148 -4.48 33.11 0.04
N GLY A 149 -4.96 31.98 -0.47
CA GLY A 149 -4.31 31.20 -1.54
C GLY A 149 -3.54 29.95 -1.11
N GLY A 150 -3.19 29.80 0.16
CA GLY A 150 -2.59 28.56 0.68
C GLY A 150 -1.14 28.33 0.25
N HIS A 151 -0.47 29.34 -0.33
CA HIS A 151 0.94 29.27 -0.72
C HIS A 151 1.86 29.15 0.50
N ARG A 152 3.00 28.48 0.32
CA ARG A 152 4.01 28.26 1.36
C ARG A 152 5.19 29.19 1.09
N TYR A 153 5.57 30.02 2.06
CA TYR A 153 6.65 31.00 1.93
C TYR A 153 7.68 30.92 3.07
N TRP A 154 7.57 29.92 3.94
CA TRP A 154 8.39 29.78 5.13
C TRP A 154 9.18 28.48 5.10
N LYS A 155 10.36 28.50 5.70
CA LYS A 155 11.18 27.30 5.89
C LYS A 155 10.83 26.61 7.21
N VAL A 156 11.23 25.35 7.34
CA VAL A 156 11.01 24.56 8.55
C VAL A 156 11.62 25.25 9.77
N THR A 157 12.72 26.00 9.62
CA THR A 157 13.51 26.67 10.68
C THR A 157 14.12 25.69 11.69
N SER A 158 13.28 24.92 12.37
CA SER A 158 13.59 23.80 13.24
C SER A 158 12.40 22.84 13.26
N PRO A 159 12.62 21.52 13.41
CA PRO A 159 11.54 20.55 13.60
C PRO A 159 10.63 20.85 14.79
N LYS A 160 11.12 21.59 15.79
CA LYS A 160 10.41 21.93 17.03
C LYS A 160 9.80 23.33 17.05
N SER A 161 9.99 24.12 16.00
CA SER A 161 9.48 25.50 15.97
C SER A 161 7.98 25.56 15.72
N ASP A 162 7.31 26.44 16.47
CA ASP A 162 5.91 26.77 16.23
C ASP A 162 5.73 27.54 14.90
N LEU A 163 4.51 27.55 14.36
CA LEU A 163 4.19 28.27 13.12
C LEU A 163 4.56 29.75 13.19
N GLY A 164 4.47 30.39 14.35
CA GLY A 164 4.86 31.79 14.53
C GLY A 164 6.35 32.06 14.33
N GLU A 165 7.20 31.08 14.62
CA GLU A 165 8.67 31.21 14.62
C GLU A 165 9.30 30.85 13.28
N LYS A 166 8.55 30.23 12.36
CA LYS A 166 9.03 29.86 11.03
C LYS A 166 9.46 31.11 10.26
N GLU A 167 10.69 31.10 9.78
CA GLU A 167 11.33 32.20 9.04
C GLU A 167 11.02 32.09 7.54
N VAL A 168 11.32 33.13 6.77
CA VAL A 168 11.10 33.16 5.32
C VAL A 168 11.97 32.12 4.63
N TYR A 169 11.37 31.41 3.67
CA TYR A 169 12.07 30.45 2.83
C TYR A 169 13.01 31.16 1.85
N ILE A 170 14.27 30.73 1.83
CA ILE A 170 15.30 31.24 0.92
C ILE A 170 15.72 30.08 0.01
N PRO A 171 15.29 30.06 -1.26
CA PRO A 171 15.55 28.94 -2.17
C PRO A 171 17.03 28.57 -2.28
N GLU A 172 17.93 29.55 -2.27
CA GLU A 172 19.38 29.34 -2.39
C GLU A 172 19.94 28.52 -1.22
N ASN A 173 19.39 28.69 -0.01
CA ASN A 173 19.79 27.91 1.16
C ASN A 173 19.31 26.46 1.02
N ALA A 174 18.10 26.24 0.54
CA ALA A 174 17.62 24.88 0.28
C ALA A 174 18.46 24.18 -0.81
N GLN A 175 18.86 24.92 -1.85
CA GLN A 175 19.71 24.41 -2.92
C GLN A 175 21.10 23.97 -2.45
N SER A 176 21.69 24.64 -1.46
CA SER A 176 22.99 24.21 -0.92
C SER A 176 22.89 22.94 -0.06
N ARG A 177 21.75 22.70 0.59
CA ARG A 177 21.53 21.50 1.42
C ARG A 177 21.29 20.23 0.60
N ILE A 178 20.67 20.33 -0.57
CA ILE A 178 20.34 19.18 -1.42
C ILE A 178 21.58 18.30 -1.75
N PRO A 179 22.70 18.86 -2.26
CA PRO A 179 23.93 18.09 -2.51
C PRO A 179 24.48 17.38 -1.28
N GLU A 180 24.46 18.03 -0.12
CA GLU A 180 24.97 17.45 1.13
C GLU A 180 24.12 16.26 1.56
N ASN A 181 22.80 16.42 1.61
CA ASN A 181 21.87 15.36 2.00
C ASN A 181 21.91 14.18 1.00
N ALA A 182 21.97 14.46 -0.30
CA ALA A 182 22.10 13.42 -1.33
C ALA A 182 23.44 12.68 -1.24
N GLY A 183 24.54 13.40 -0.96
CA GLY A 183 25.86 12.81 -0.74
C GLY A 183 25.90 11.91 0.48
N HIS A 184 25.30 12.35 1.60
CA HIS A 184 25.16 11.55 2.81
C HIS A 184 24.34 10.28 2.55
N PHE A 185 23.20 10.39 1.86
CA PHE A 185 22.35 9.24 1.56
C PHE A 185 23.07 8.22 0.67
N LYS A 186 23.77 8.67 -0.38
CA LYS A 186 24.58 7.80 -1.23
C LYS A 186 25.68 7.11 -0.42
N HIS A 187 26.38 7.85 0.45
CA HIS A 187 27.42 7.27 1.31
C HIS A 187 26.87 6.19 2.24
N MET A 188 25.70 6.43 2.85
CA MET A 188 24.99 5.44 3.66
C MET A 188 24.68 4.16 2.87
N ILE A 189 24.12 4.29 1.66
CA ILE A 189 23.86 3.14 0.77
C ILE A 189 25.15 2.35 0.52
N LYS A 190 26.24 3.05 0.21
CA LYS A 190 27.54 2.44 -0.06
C LYS A 190 28.08 1.66 1.13
N GLU A 191 28.07 2.25 2.32
CA GLU A 191 28.55 1.58 3.53
C GLU A 191 27.71 0.36 3.88
N LEU A 192 26.38 0.43 3.72
CA LEU A 192 25.48 -0.70 3.97
C LEU A 192 25.75 -1.87 3.02
N LEU A 193 25.87 -1.59 1.72
CA LEU A 193 26.14 -2.61 0.70
C LEU A 193 27.57 -3.16 0.81
N LYS A 194 28.55 -2.31 1.08
CA LYS A 194 29.93 -2.72 1.31
C LYS A 194 30.06 -3.63 2.52
N LYS A 195 29.46 -3.26 3.66
CA LYS A 195 29.43 -4.11 4.85
C LYS A 195 28.80 -5.48 4.57
N HIS A 196 27.71 -5.50 3.80
CA HIS A 196 27.08 -6.75 3.38
C HIS A 196 28.01 -7.60 2.50
N HIS A 197 28.66 -6.98 1.51
CA HIS A 197 29.62 -7.65 0.65
C HIS A 197 30.83 -8.17 1.44
N ASP A 198 31.43 -7.38 2.31
CA ASP A 198 32.61 -7.74 3.10
C ASP A 198 32.33 -8.92 4.06
N SER A 199 31.08 -9.07 4.52
CA SER A 199 30.65 -10.15 5.42
C SER A 199 30.19 -11.43 4.71
N THR A 200 29.72 -11.34 3.48
CA THR A 200 29.09 -12.48 2.77
C THR A 200 29.80 -12.87 1.48
N GLY A 201 30.63 -12.00 0.92
CA GLY A 201 31.22 -12.11 -0.41
C GLY A 201 30.20 -11.98 -1.56
N ARG A 202 28.94 -11.63 -1.27
CA ARG A 202 27.85 -11.54 -2.25
C ARG A 202 27.50 -10.09 -2.56
N LYS A 203 27.01 -9.85 -3.79
CA LYS A 203 26.40 -8.57 -4.16
C LYS A 203 25.05 -8.42 -3.45
N GLY A 204 24.86 -7.32 -2.74
CA GLY A 204 23.58 -6.97 -2.12
C GLY A 204 22.72 -6.08 -3.00
N ILE A 205 21.43 -6.01 -2.69
CA ILE A 205 20.48 -5.01 -3.21
C ILE A 205 20.00 -4.14 -2.05
N LEU A 206 19.69 -2.87 -2.28
CA LEU A 206 19.06 -2.02 -1.28
C LEU A 206 17.75 -1.48 -1.84
N CYS A 207 16.64 -1.76 -1.17
CA CYS A 207 15.32 -1.28 -1.55
C CYS A 207 14.82 -0.22 -0.57
N ALA A 208 14.73 1.03 -1.03
CA ALA A 208 14.22 2.15 -0.24
C ALA A 208 12.86 2.62 -0.82
N PRO A 209 11.75 1.93 -0.48
CA PRO A 209 10.41 2.34 -0.90
C PRO A 209 9.92 3.55 -0.08
N PHE A 210 9.26 4.48 -0.76
CA PHE A 210 8.70 5.71 -0.20
C PHE A 210 7.40 6.07 -0.94
N ASP A 211 6.47 6.72 -0.24
CA ASP A 211 5.31 7.33 -0.89
C ASP A 211 5.76 8.39 -1.89
N SER A 212 5.17 8.39 -3.09
CA SER A 212 5.62 9.26 -4.17
C SER A 212 5.41 10.74 -3.84
N GLU A 213 4.32 11.07 -3.14
CA GLU A 213 3.98 12.41 -2.69
C GLU A 213 4.99 12.96 -1.68
N LEU A 214 5.80 12.12 -1.04
CA LEU A 214 6.90 12.59 -0.19
C LEU A 214 7.78 13.56 -0.97
N PHE A 215 8.11 13.24 -2.21
CA PHE A 215 9.03 14.03 -3.03
C PHE A 215 8.27 15.06 -3.86
N GLY A 216 8.21 16.29 -3.35
CA GLY A 216 7.71 17.48 -4.04
C GLY A 216 6.45 18.05 -3.41
N HIS A 217 5.64 17.21 -2.76
CA HIS A 217 4.48 17.67 -2.02
C HIS A 217 4.83 17.89 -0.54
N TRP A 218 5.09 16.82 0.22
CA TRP A 218 5.45 16.90 1.64
C TRP A 218 6.84 17.51 1.85
N TRP A 219 7.83 16.98 1.12
CA TRP A 219 9.18 17.53 1.05
C TRP A 219 9.41 18.15 -0.31
N PHE A 220 9.31 19.48 -0.39
CA PHE A 220 9.30 20.22 -1.65
C PHE A 220 10.57 20.00 -2.49
N GLU A 221 11.72 19.92 -1.83
CA GLU A 221 13.04 19.71 -2.45
C GLU A 221 13.31 18.25 -2.84
N GLY A 222 12.44 17.32 -2.43
CA GLY A 222 12.58 15.89 -2.62
C GLY A 222 12.92 15.44 -4.05
N PRO A 223 12.30 15.99 -5.13
CA PRO A 223 12.64 15.60 -6.50
C PRO A 223 14.08 15.97 -6.88
N GLN A 224 14.59 17.08 -6.36
CA GLN A 224 15.97 17.52 -6.62
C GLN A 224 16.98 16.70 -5.82
N PHE A 225 16.62 16.31 -4.59
CA PHE A 225 17.35 15.32 -3.82
C PHE A 225 17.44 13.99 -4.57
N LEU A 226 16.32 13.42 -5.03
CA LEU A 226 16.32 12.16 -5.77
C LEU A 226 17.19 12.24 -7.03
N LYS A 227 17.05 13.32 -7.81
CA LYS A 227 17.91 13.57 -8.97
C LYS A 227 19.40 13.55 -8.61
N SER A 228 19.76 14.16 -7.49
CA SER A 228 21.16 14.24 -7.03
C SER A 228 21.68 12.88 -6.55
N VAL A 229 20.87 12.14 -5.78
CA VAL A 229 21.19 10.76 -5.36
C VAL A 229 21.44 9.86 -6.56
N LEU A 230 20.54 9.88 -7.55
CA LEU A 230 20.67 9.05 -8.75
C LEU A 230 21.94 9.38 -9.55
N LYS A 231 22.29 10.67 -9.68
CA LYS A 231 23.54 11.09 -10.30
C LYS A 231 24.77 10.62 -9.52
N TYR A 232 24.77 10.81 -8.20
CA TYR A 232 25.89 10.41 -7.37
C TYR A 232 26.10 8.90 -7.29
N ILE A 233 25.04 8.11 -7.43
CA ILE A 233 25.14 6.66 -7.56
C ILE A 233 25.69 6.31 -8.96
N HIS A 234 25.19 6.95 -10.02
CA HIS A 234 25.68 6.71 -11.39
C HIS A 234 27.18 6.99 -11.54
N ASP A 235 27.69 8.02 -10.86
CA ASP A 235 29.10 8.41 -10.89
C ASP A 235 29.98 7.56 -9.95
N ASP A 236 29.41 6.71 -9.10
CA ASP A 236 30.14 5.85 -8.17
C ASP A 236 30.33 4.44 -8.77
N PRO A 237 31.56 4.03 -9.12
CA PRO A 237 31.79 2.77 -9.81
C PRO A 237 31.56 1.52 -8.93
N GLU A 238 31.37 1.69 -7.62
CA GLU A 238 31.09 0.59 -6.70
C GLU A 238 29.58 0.37 -6.49
N LEU A 239 28.73 1.21 -7.09
CA LEU A 239 27.28 1.12 -6.99
C LEU A 239 26.63 1.01 -8.37
N GLU A 240 25.48 0.32 -8.42
CA GLU A 240 24.68 0.22 -9.64
C GLU A 240 23.21 0.52 -9.33
N LEU A 241 22.60 1.40 -10.12
CA LEU A 241 21.14 1.55 -10.16
C LEU A 241 20.56 0.45 -11.04
N THR A 242 19.61 -0.30 -10.50
CA THR A 242 18.95 -1.39 -11.23
C THR A 242 17.44 -1.39 -10.97
N THR A 243 16.71 -2.13 -11.79
CA THR A 243 15.30 -2.42 -11.55
C THR A 243 15.18 -3.76 -10.82
N CYS A 244 14.11 -3.95 -10.04
CA CYS A 244 13.87 -5.21 -9.34
C CYS A 244 13.82 -6.41 -10.30
N SER A 245 13.19 -6.26 -11.48
CA SER A 245 13.15 -7.31 -12.50
C SER A 245 14.54 -7.68 -13.02
N LYS A 246 15.37 -6.67 -13.37
CA LYS A 246 16.74 -6.90 -13.85
C LYS A 246 17.59 -7.57 -12.78
N PHE A 247 17.52 -7.09 -11.54
CA PHE A 247 18.26 -7.70 -10.42
C PHE A 247 17.82 -9.15 -10.18
N LEU A 248 16.52 -9.43 -10.25
CA LEU A 248 16.00 -10.79 -10.04
C LEU A 248 16.52 -11.78 -11.08
N ASP A 249 16.57 -11.38 -12.36
CA ASP A 249 17.06 -12.20 -13.46
C ASP A 249 18.56 -12.52 -13.32
N GLU A 250 19.34 -11.59 -12.75
CA GLU A 250 20.79 -11.74 -12.51
C GLU A 250 21.10 -12.51 -11.23
N ALA A 251 20.39 -12.21 -10.13
CA ALA A 251 20.67 -12.77 -8.80
C ALA A 251 20.18 -14.21 -8.65
N GLN A 252 19.11 -14.58 -9.36
CA GLN A 252 18.51 -15.93 -9.35
C GLN A 252 18.42 -16.53 -7.93
N PRO A 253 17.68 -15.88 -7.02
CA PRO A 253 17.63 -16.31 -5.62
C PRO A 253 17.07 -17.72 -5.50
N THR A 254 17.68 -18.55 -4.65
CA THR A 254 17.25 -19.93 -4.39
C THR A 254 16.69 -20.13 -2.99
N GLN A 255 16.94 -19.19 -2.08
CA GLN A 255 16.53 -19.31 -0.69
C GLN A 255 15.04 -19.02 -0.53
N THR A 256 14.29 -20.04 -0.14
CA THR A 256 12.86 -19.93 0.16
C THR A 256 12.63 -19.75 1.66
N LEU A 257 11.77 -18.80 2.03
CA LEU A 257 11.41 -18.48 3.40
C LEU A 257 9.91 -18.61 3.63
N SER A 258 9.56 -18.99 4.86
CA SER A 258 8.25 -18.68 5.41
C SER A 258 8.33 -17.35 6.13
N ILE A 259 7.47 -16.40 5.72
CA ILE A 259 7.30 -15.12 6.38
C ILE A 259 5.91 -15.05 7.03
N PRO A 260 5.79 -14.39 8.18
CA PRO A 260 4.52 -14.26 8.89
C PRO A 260 3.62 -13.19 8.25
N GLU A 261 2.36 -13.16 8.67
CA GLU A 261 1.44 -12.08 8.35
C GLU A 261 1.88 -10.75 8.97
N GLY A 262 1.64 -9.65 8.24
CA GLY A 262 1.92 -8.30 8.68
C GLY A 262 1.74 -7.24 7.58
N SER A 263 2.12 -6.00 7.89
CA SER A 263 2.11 -4.85 6.96
C SER A 263 3.30 -3.93 7.24
N TRP A 264 3.50 -2.89 6.44
CA TRP A 264 4.43 -1.79 6.77
C TRP A 264 3.79 -0.68 7.63
N GLY A 265 2.51 -0.84 7.98
CA GLY A 265 1.77 0.09 8.81
C GLY A 265 2.18 -0.01 10.27
N GLU A 266 1.52 0.79 11.11
CA GLU A 266 1.87 0.87 12.51
C GLU A 266 1.74 -0.48 13.23
N GLY A 267 2.74 -0.84 14.02
CA GLY A 267 2.79 -2.14 14.69
C GLY A 267 3.12 -3.33 13.80
N GLY A 268 3.35 -3.14 12.49
CA GLY A 268 3.70 -4.22 11.57
C GLY A 268 2.56 -5.23 11.32
N TYR A 269 1.31 -4.84 11.61
CA TYR A 269 0.13 -5.71 11.47
C TYR A 269 -1.05 -4.93 10.87
N HIS A 270 -2.28 -5.35 11.12
CA HIS A 270 -3.47 -4.79 10.45
C HIS A 270 -4.21 -3.70 11.24
N TYR A 271 -3.68 -3.27 12.39
CA TYR A 271 -4.42 -2.43 13.34
C TYR A 271 -4.91 -1.09 12.76
N ILE A 272 -4.14 -0.51 11.82
CA ILE A 272 -4.54 0.73 11.12
C ILE A 272 -5.83 0.55 10.32
N TRP A 273 -6.09 -0.64 9.80
CA TRP A 273 -7.26 -0.94 8.98
C TRP A 273 -8.33 -1.73 9.74
N LEU A 274 -7.95 -2.39 10.83
CA LEU A 274 -8.80 -3.26 11.63
C LEU A 274 -8.68 -2.88 13.11
N ASN A 275 -9.61 -2.05 13.56
CA ASN A 275 -9.78 -1.63 14.95
C ASN A 275 -11.26 -1.31 15.23
N GLU A 276 -11.56 -0.88 16.46
CA GLU A 276 -12.93 -0.56 16.90
C GLU A 276 -13.63 0.53 16.06
N TRP A 277 -12.88 1.44 15.43
CA TRP A 277 -13.48 2.51 14.61
C TRP A 277 -13.74 2.06 13.17
N THR A 278 -13.08 1.01 12.71
CA THR A 278 -13.17 0.53 11.33
C THR A 278 -13.91 -0.81 11.22
N GLU A 279 -14.20 -1.48 12.32
CA GLU A 279 -14.89 -2.79 12.34
C GLU A 279 -16.19 -2.79 11.51
N TRP A 280 -16.99 -1.72 11.60
CA TRP A 280 -18.25 -1.60 10.88
C TRP A 280 -18.07 -1.62 9.35
N THR A 281 -16.94 -1.11 8.85
CA THR A 281 -16.63 -1.09 7.41
C THR A 281 -16.48 -2.51 6.86
N TRP A 282 -15.84 -3.40 7.62
CA TRP A 282 -15.60 -4.78 7.22
C TRP A 282 -16.89 -5.59 7.13
N LYS A 283 -17.91 -5.26 7.93
CA LYS A 283 -19.23 -5.92 7.85
C LYS A 283 -19.86 -5.69 6.48
N HIS A 284 -19.87 -4.44 6.03
CA HIS A 284 -20.37 -4.07 4.70
C HIS A 284 -19.53 -4.69 3.58
N ILE A 285 -18.19 -4.60 3.67
CA ILE A 285 -17.30 -5.16 2.64
C ILE A 285 -17.55 -6.66 2.45
N TYR A 286 -17.61 -7.44 3.54
CA TYR A 286 -17.81 -8.89 3.43
C TYR A 286 -19.20 -9.27 2.89
N GLU A 287 -20.23 -8.52 3.26
CA GLU A 287 -21.59 -8.69 2.71
C GLU A 287 -21.62 -8.42 1.20
N ASP A 288 -21.04 -7.31 0.78
CA ASP A 288 -21.03 -6.88 -0.62
C ASP A 288 -20.12 -7.76 -1.49
N GLU A 289 -18.97 -8.20 -0.97
CA GLU A 289 -18.08 -9.17 -1.64
C GLU A 289 -18.82 -10.47 -1.94
N LEU A 290 -19.51 -11.05 -0.95
CA LEU A 290 -20.25 -12.30 -1.12
C LEU A 290 -21.40 -12.12 -2.13
N ARG A 291 -22.12 -11.00 -2.05
CA ARG A 291 -23.21 -10.69 -2.98
C ARG A 291 -22.69 -10.55 -4.40
N MET A 292 -21.60 -9.81 -4.62
CA MET A 292 -21.01 -9.66 -5.94
C MET A 292 -20.52 -10.98 -6.53
N GLN A 293 -19.92 -11.86 -5.71
CA GLN A 293 -19.52 -13.19 -6.17
C GLN A 293 -20.72 -13.99 -6.68
N ASN A 294 -21.85 -13.95 -5.97
CA ASN A 294 -23.06 -14.67 -6.37
C ASN A 294 -23.64 -14.11 -7.68
N LEU A 295 -23.76 -12.78 -7.79
CA LEU A 295 -24.25 -12.12 -9.01
C LEU A 295 -23.34 -12.39 -10.21
N ALA A 296 -22.02 -12.35 -10.01
CA ALA A 296 -21.07 -12.66 -11.06
C ALA A 296 -21.18 -14.13 -11.51
N ARG A 297 -21.30 -15.08 -10.58
CA ARG A 297 -21.48 -16.51 -10.93
C ARG A 297 -22.78 -16.76 -11.68
N GLU A 298 -23.84 -16.08 -11.31
CA GLU A 298 -25.16 -16.25 -11.93
C GLU A 298 -25.21 -15.62 -13.33
N PHE A 299 -24.66 -14.42 -13.50
CA PHE A 299 -24.89 -13.61 -14.70
C PHE A 299 -23.66 -13.38 -15.60
N LYS A 300 -22.46 -13.87 -15.28
CA LYS A 300 -21.24 -13.63 -16.10
C LYS A 300 -21.40 -14.02 -17.58
N ASP A 301 -22.11 -15.12 -17.85
CA ASP A 301 -22.26 -15.67 -19.21
C ASP A 301 -23.48 -15.09 -19.95
N ASN A 302 -24.22 -14.17 -19.33
CA ASN A 302 -25.37 -13.53 -19.96
C ASN A 302 -24.91 -12.45 -20.95
N MET A 303 -25.38 -12.54 -22.19
CA MET A 303 -24.98 -11.67 -23.30
C MET A 303 -25.76 -10.34 -23.39
N ASP A 304 -26.74 -10.11 -22.52
CA ASP A 304 -27.48 -8.84 -22.47
C ASP A 304 -26.57 -7.69 -22.05
N THR A 305 -26.42 -6.70 -22.94
CA THR A 305 -25.51 -5.56 -22.73
C THR A 305 -25.92 -4.67 -21.57
N ASN A 306 -27.22 -4.50 -21.32
CA ASN A 306 -27.68 -3.68 -20.22
C ASN A 306 -27.42 -4.35 -18.88
N LEU A 307 -27.68 -5.66 -18.78
CA LEU A 307 -27.37 -6.43 -17.58
C LEU A 307 -25.86 -6.39 -17.29
N GLN A 308 -25.03 -6.62 -18.30
CA GLN A 308 -23.58 -6.53 -18.18
C GLN A 308 -23.11 -5.14 -17.76
N ASP A 309 -23.77 -4.07 -18.23
CA ASP A 309 -23.45 -2.71 -17.84
C ASP A 309 -23.76 -2.41 -16.37
N ILE A 310 -24.91 -2.88 -15.86
CA ILE A 310 -25.28 -2.74 -14.45
C ILE A 310 -24.28 -3.54 -13.60
N LEU A 311 -24.03 -4.80 -13.96
CA LEU A 311 -23.14 -5.72 -13.23
C LEU A 311 -21.71 -5.19 -13.16
N LYS A 312 -21.19 -4.66 -14.27
CA LYS A 312 -19.87 -4.00 -14.31
C LYS A 312 -19.81 -2.76 -13.44
N GLN A 313 -20.88 -1.96 -13.38
CA GLN A 313 -20.90 -0.80 -12.48
C GLN A 313 -20.95 -1.23 -11.01
N ALA A 314 -21.75 -2.24 -10.65
CA ALA A 314 -21.77 -2.80 -9.29
C ALA A 314 -20.37 -3.28 -8.89
N ALA A 315 -19.66 -3.99 -9.77
CA ALA A 315 -18.30 -4.43 -9.52
C ALA A 315 -17.32 -3.26 -9.29
N ARG A 316 -17.49 -2.11 -9.96
CA ARG A 316 -16.69 -0.90 -9.69
C ARG A 316 -16.99 -0.31 -8.33
N GLU A 317 -18.27 -0.23 -7.92
CA GLU A 317 -18.65 0.23 -6.59
C GLU A 317 -18.03 -0.65 -5.51
N LEU A 318 -18.01 -1.98 -5.69
CA LEU A 318 -17.33 -2.90 -4.76
C LEU A 318 -15.82 -2.63 -4.67
N LEU A 319 -15.14 -2.44 -5.81
CA LEU A 319 -13.71 -2.12 -5.80
C LEU A 319 -13.42 -0.78 -5.10
N LEU A 320 -14.26 0.23 -5.30
CA LEU A 320 -14.16 1.54 -4.64
C LEU A 320 -14.47 1.44 -3.15
N LEU A 321 -15.46 0.63 -2.76
CA LEU A 321 -15.77 0.32 -1.36
C LEU A 321 -14.58 -0.35 -0.65
N SER A 322 -13.82 -1.19 -1.37
CA SER A 322 -12.71 -1.99 -0.84
C SER A 322 -11.39 -1.24 -0.74
N ALA A 323 -11.35 0.06 -1.02
CA ALA A 323 -10.13 0.85 -0.91
C ALA A 323 -9.68 1.00 0.55
N SER A 324 -8.43 0.61 0.86
CA SER A 324 -7.87 0.67 2.22
C SER A 324 -7.70 2.09 2.76
N ASP A 325 -7.74 3.10 1.89
CA ASP A 325 -7.71 4.52 2.24
C ASP A 325 -8.83 4.90 3.22
N TRP A 326 -10.01 4.27 3.13
CA TRP A 326 -11.13 4.61 4.00
C TRP A 326 -10.82 4.32 5.46
N GLN A 327 -10.38 3.10 5.75
CA GLN A 327 -10.01 2.72 7.11
C GLN A 327 -8.77 3.47 7.58
N PHE A 328 -7.82 3.77 6.69
CA PHE A 328 -6.66 4.60 7.01
C PHE A 328 -7.07 6.01 7.46
N LEU A 329 -7.93 6.69 6.70
CA LEU A 329 -8.40 8.06 7.01
C LEU A 329 -9.26 8.12 8.27
N ILE A 330 -10.04 7.06 8.55
CA ILE A 330 -10.80 6.92 9.80
C ILE A 330 -9.85 6.80 10.99
N SER A 331 -8.90 5.86 10.92
CA SER A 331 -7.98 5.58 12.03
C SER A 331 -7.00 6.72 12.31
N THR A 332 -6.55 7.43 11.27
CA THR A 332 -5.62 8.57 11.41
C THR A 332 -6.31 9.88 11.74
N TRP A 333 -7.65 9.94 11.67
CA TRP A 333 -8.44 11.17 11.79
C TRP A 333 -8.08 12.27 10.78
N ALA A 334 -7.40 11.93 9.68
CA ALA A 334 -7.00 12.91 8.67
C ALA A 334 -8.21 13.50 7.92
N ALA A 335 -9.21 12.66 7.61
CA ALA A 335 -10.44 13.06 6.93
C ALA A 335 -11.58 12.08 7.23
N ARG A 336 -11.81 11.81 8.52
CA ARG A 336 -12.72 10.75 9.00
C ARG A 336 -14.13 10.87 8.41
N ASP A 337 -14.80 12.01 8.60
CA ASP A 337 -16.17 12.23 8.12
C ASP A 337 -16.31 12.00 6.62
N TYR A 338 -15.29 12.40 5.84
CA TYR A 338 -15.24 12.19 4.41
C TYR A 338 -15.14 10.70 4.06
N ALA A 339 -14.26 9.96 4.74
CA ALA A 339 -14.07 8.53 4.52
C ALA A 339 -15.32 7.71 4.91
N GLU A 340 -15.94 8.03 6.06
CA GLU A 340 -17.18 7.37 6.50
C GLU A 340 -18.32 7.62 5.48
N MET A 341 -18.47 8.87 5.00
CA MET A 341 -19.44 9.22 3.96
C MET A 341 -19.18 8.49 2.65
N ARG A 342 -17.93 8.44 2.17
CA ARG A 342 -17.57 7.79 0.91
C ARG A 342 -17.82 6.28 0.94
N LEU A 343 -17.45 5.62 2.03
CA LEU A 343 -17.66 4.19 2.20
C LEU A 343 -19.15 3.86 2.25
N ALA A 344 -19.94 4.61 3.02
CA ALA A 344 -21.38 4.42 3.09
C ALA A 344 -22.08 4.66 1.74
N GLN A 345 -21.60 5.64 0.95
CA GLN A 345 -22.13 5.91 -0.38
C GLN A 345 -21.86 4.75 -1.35
N HIS A 346 -20.62 4.25 -1.42
CA HIS A 346 -20.30 3.10 -2.30
C HIS A 346 -21.05 1.84 -1.89
N HIS A 347 -21.23 1.59 -0.58
CA HIS A 347 -22.04 0.48 -0.08
C HIS A 347 -23.52 0.59 -0.51
N ALA A 348 -24.11 1.79 -0.37
CA ALA A 348 -25.49 2.03 -0.77
C ALA A 348 -25.67 1.91 -2.30
N ASP A 349 -24.72 2.44 -3.07
CA ASP A 349 -24.78 2.39 -4.53
C ASP A 349 -24.55 0.99 -5.06
N PHE A 350 -23.60 0.24 -4.49
CA PHE A 350 -23.40 -1.17 -4.78
C PHE A 350 -24.70 -1.96 -4.56
N ASN A 351 -25.33 -1.82 -3.41
CA ASN A 351 -26.53 -2.59 -3.08
C ASN A 351 -27.72 -2.23 -3.96
N ARG A 352 -27.91 -0.95 -4.30
CA ARG A 352 -28.95 -0.54 -5.25
C ARG A 352 -28.71 -1.09 -6.65
N LEU A 353 -27.46 -1.08 -7.12
CA LEU A 353 -27.10 -1.70 -8.41
C LEU A 353 -27.27 -3.22 -8.37
N ALA A 354 -26.91 -3.88 -7.27
CA ALA A 354 -27.11 -5.31 -7.07
C ALA A 354 -28.60 -5.69 -7.11
N ASP A 355 -29.47 -4.93 -6.43
CA ASP A 355 -30.94 -5.09 -6.52
C ASP A 355 -31.45 -4.90 -7.96
N MET A 356 -30.84 -3.98 -8.71
CA MET A 356 -31.16 -3.76 -10.13
C MET A 356 -30.70 -4.93 -11.01
N VAL A 357 -29.52 -5.52 -10.75
CA VAL A 357 -29.02 -6.73 -11.45
C VAL A 357 -29.97 -7.89 -11.23
N GLU A 358 -30.36 -8.17 -9.99
CA GLU A 358 -31.24 -9.31 -9.65
C GLU A 358 -32.57 -9.18 -10.37
N ARG A 359 -33.25 -8.03 -10.22
CA ARG A 359 -34.54 -7.77 -10.87
C ARG A 359 -34.44 -7.85 -12.40
N TYR A 360 -33.49 -7.13 -13.00
CA TYR A 360 -33.34 -7.11 -14.46
C TYR A 360 -32.95 -8.49 -15.00
N GLY A 361 -32.03 -9.17 -14.33
CA GLY A 361 -31.54 -10.50 -14.70
C GLY A 361 -32.62 -11.58 -14.63
N HIS A 362 -33.60 -11.45 -13.73
CA HIS A 362 -34.77 -12.33 -13.65
C HIS A 362 -35.95 -11.87 -14.52
N GLY A 363 -35.76 -10.84 -15.36
CA GLY A 363 -36.75 -10.37 -16.33
C GLY A 363 -37.82 -9.46 -15.74
N GLU A 364 -37.61 -8.92 -14.54
CA GLU A 364 -38.49 -7.90 -13.96
C GLU A 364 -38.31 -6.53 -14.64
N HIS A 365 -39.34 -5.70 -14.53
CA HIS A 365 -39.30 -4.34 -15.05
C HIS A 365 -38.39 -3.46 -14.18
N VAL A 366 -37.55 -2.66 -14.84
CA VAL A 366 -36.69 -1.67 -14.21
C VAL A 366 -37.10 -0.28 -14.67
N ASP A 367 -37.53 0.54 -13.71
CA ASP A 367 -38.06 1.88 -13.96
C ASP A 367 -36.99 2.85 -14.48
N GLU A 368 -37.40 3.91 -15.17
CA GLU A 368 -36.52 4.95 -15.73
C GLU A 368 -35.59 5.61 -14.69
N GLY A 369 -36.04 5.69 -13.43
CA GLY A 369 -35.24 6.22 -12.33
C GLY A 369 -34.00 5.39 -12.01
N GLU A 370 -34.07 4.06 -12.16
CA GLU A 370 -32.92 3.16 -11.94
C GLU A 370 -31.90 3.27 -13.08
N TRP A 371 -32.37 3.42 -14.32
CA TRP A 371 -31.48 3.70 -15.46
C TRP A 371 -30.78 5.05 -15.33
N THR A 372 -31.50 6.06 -14.85
CA THR A 372 -30.91 7.38 -14.56
C THR A 372 -29.83 7.26 -13.48
N PHE A 373 -30.12 6.51 -12.41
CA PHE A 373 -29.18 6.24 -11.33
C PHE A 373 -27.92 5.50 -11.84
N LEU A 374 -28.06 4.45 -12.64
CA LEU A 374 -26.92 3.79 -13.29
C LEU A 374 -26.08 4.79 -14.10
N GLY A 375 -26.73 5.68 -14.84
CA GLY A 375 -26.07 6.74 -15.60
C GLY A 375 -25.28 7.72 -14.71
N ASP A 376 -25.81 8.08 -13.54
CA ASP A 376 -25.11 8.90 -12.54
C ASP A 376 -23.88 8.19 -11.99
N CYS A 377 -24.01 6.93 -11.57
CA CYS A 377 -22.89 6.11 -11.11
C CYS A 377 -21.80 5.99 -12.18
N LYS A 378 -22.16 5.66 -13.43
CA LYS A 378 -21.19 5.55 -14.54
C LYS A 378 -20.46 6.87 -14.83
N ARG A 379 -21.08 8.03 -14.58
CA ARG A 379 -20.42 9.34 -14.74
C ARG A 379 -19.48 9.65 -13.58
N ARG A 380 -19.87 9.31 -12.36
CA ARG A 380 -19.12 9.59 -11.13
C ARG A 380 -17.94 8.62 -10.96
N ASP A 381 -18.17 7.33 -11.19
CA ASP A 381 -17.29 6.21 -10.85
C ASP A 381 -16.94 5.38 -12.10
N ALA A 382 -16.26 6.03 -13.05
CA ALA A 382 -15.97 5.51 -14.39
C ALA A 382 -14.65 4.71 -14.51
N VAL A 383 -14.11 4.20 -13.41
CA VAL A 383 -12.82 3.48 -13.39
C VAL A 383 -12.92 2.06 -13.96
N PHE A 384 -11.82 1.49 -14.45
CA PHE A 384 -11.77 0.12 -14.97
C PHE A 384 -12.81 -0.16 -16.08
N PRO A 385 -12.64 0.42 -17.28
CA PRO A 385 -13.56 0.18 -18.40
C PRO A 385 -13.62 -1.30 -18.81
N ASP A 386 -12.51 -2.02 -18.64
CA ASP A 386 -12.33 -3.42 -19.06
C ASP A 386 -12.54 -4.42 -17.92
N ILE A 387 -13.27 -4.03 -16.86
CA ILE A 387 -13.57 -4.90 -15.72
C ILE A 387 -14.30 -6.19 -16.17
N LYS A 388 -13.82 -7.33 -15.67
CA LYS A 388 -14.27 -8.67 -16.06
C LYS A 388 -14.99 -9.35 -14.91
N MET A 389 -16.11 -10.01 -15.20
CA MET A 389 -16.95 -10.64 -14.18
C MET A 389 -16.36 -11.95 -13.68
N GLU A 390 -15.52 -12.59 -14.49
CA GLU A 390 -14.75 -13.77 -14.15
C GLU A 390 -13.89 -13.55 -12.90
N TRP A 391 -13.37 -12.33 -12.70
CA TRP A 391 -12.57 -11.98 -11.51
C TRP A 391 -13.36 -12.10 -10.20
N PHE A 392 -14.68 -11.92 -10.26
CA PHE A 392 -15.58 -12.01 -9.11
C PHE A 392 -16.26 -13.37 -9.04
N ALA A 393 -16.45 -14.06 -10.16
CA ALA A 393 -17.04 -15.40 -10.18
C ALA A 393 -16.05 -16.49 -9.77
N GLU A 394 -14.80 -16.37 -10.19
CA GLU A 394 -13.73 -17.38 -10.11
C GLU A 394 -12.62 -16.96 -9.14
N VAL A 395 -12.99 -16.76 -7.88
CA VAL A 395 -12.08 -16.28 -6.82
C VAL A 395 -11.05 -17.34 -6.38
N GLU A 396 -11.33 -18.63 -6.63
CA GLU A 396 -10.39 -19.73 -6.41
C GLU A 396 -9.64 -20.10 -7.72
N PHE A 397 -8.41 -20.59 -7.58
CA PHE A 397 -7.60 -21.07 -8.70
C PHE A 397 -6.82 -22.35 -8.31
N PRO A 398 -6.90 -23.43 -9.12
CA PRO A 398 -7.87 -23.55 -10.20
C PRO A 398 -9.30 -23.41 -9.63
N PRO A 399 -10.24 -22.82 -10.39
CA PRO A 399 -11.62 -22.66 -9.93
C PRO A 399 -12.15 -24.04 -9.51
N ARG A 400 -12.77 -24.13 -8.33
CA ARG A 400 -13.43 -25.36 -7.88
C ARG A 400 -14.71 -25.62 -8.63
#